data_AF-A0A3A9H6T3-F1
#
_entry.id   AF-A0A3A9H6T3-F1
#
_cell.length_a   1.000
_cell.length_b   1.000
_cell.length_c   1.000
_cell.angle_alpha   90.00
_cell.angle_beta   90.00
_cell.angle_gamma   90.00
#
_symmetry.space_group_name_H-M   'P 1'
#
loop_
_entity.id
_entity.type
_entity.pdbx_description
1 polymer ?
#
loop_
_entity_poly.entity_id
_entity_poly.type
_entity_poly.pdbx_seq_one_letter_code
_entity_poly.pdbx_strand_id
1 'polypeptide(L)' 'MNDKYEVIKEFECHGEQMVAVRIENNAHVMSLEEWHKIYGSNHQDKWATKVDWNSFTPEGGYKTKVS' A
#
# COMPACT_ATOMS: atom_id res chain seq x y z
N MET A 1 -15.42 14.65 -0.79
CA MET A 1 -14.79 13.37 -1.12
C MET A 1 -13.31 13.66 -1.30
N ASN A 2 -12.52 13.40 -0.26
CA ASN A 2 -11.06 13.49 -0.33
C ASN A 2 -10.60 12.05 -0.44
N ASP A 3 -10.31 11.61 -1.65
CA ASP A 3 -9.78 10.28 -1.87
C ASP A 3 -8.48 10.20 -1.08
N LYS A 4 -8.50 9.43 0.02
CA LYS A 4 -7.37 9.26 0.95
C LYS A 4 -6.14 8.65 0.27
N TYR A 5 -6.30 8.20 -0.98
CA TYR A 5 -5.28 7.64 -1.82
C TYR A 5 -5.63 7.85 -3.31
N GLU A 6 -4.61 7.83 -4.16
CA GLU A 6 -4.71 7.83 -5.61
C GLU A 6 -3.91 6.64 -6.16
N VAL A 7 -4.52 5.78 -6.97
CA VAL A 7 -3.77 4.73 -7.67
C VAL A 7 -3.02 5.38 -8.82
N ILE A 8 -1.69 5.37 -8.77
CA ILE A 8 -0.84 5.95 -9.81
C ILE A 8 -0.73 4.97 -10.98
N LYS A 9 -0.38 3.72 -10.69
CA LYS A 9 -0.12 2.69 -11.71
C LYS A 9 -0.10 1.28 -11.15
N GLU A 10 -0.70 0.34 -11.87
CA GLU A 10 -0.47 -1.09 -11.70
C GLU A 10 0.61 -1.59 -12.68
N PHE A 11 1.47 -2.49 -12.23
CA PHE A 11 2.57 -3.01 -13.05
C PHE A 11 3.01 -4.39 -12.58
N GLU A 12 3.68 -5.13 -13.46
CA GLU A 12 4.31 -6.41 -13.13
C GLU A 12 5.76 -6.19 -12.72
N CYS A 13 6.18 -6.86 -11.64
CA CYS A 13 7.56 -6.92 -11.19
C CYS A 13 7.92 -8.37 -10.91
N HIS A 14 8.83 -8.97 -11.69
CA HIS A 14 9.26 -10.36 -11.52
C HIS A 14 8.11 -11.40 -11.49
N GLY A 15 7.06 -11.19 -12.29
CA GLY A 15 5.88 -12.06 -12.31
C GLY A 15 4.85 -11.79 -11.20
N GLU A 16 5.11 -10.84 -10.30
CA GLU A 16 4.18 -10.41 -9.27
C GLU A 16 3.46 -9.11 -9.69
N GLN A 17 2.15 -9.04 -9.46
CA GLN A 17 1.37 -7.83 -9.71
C GLN A 17 1.56 -6.84 -8.54
N MET A 18 2.01 -5.65 -8.89
CA MET A 18 2.32 -4.55 -7.97
C MET A 18 1.44 -3.35 -8.28
N VAL A 19 1.25 -2.50 -7.28
CA VAL A 19 0.56 -1.22 -7.44
C VAL A 19 1.37 -0.10 -6.78
N ALA A 20 1.52 0.99 -7.51
CA ALA A 20 2.01 2.26 -7.01
C ALA A 20 0.82 3.15 -6.67
N VAL A 21 0.78 3.63 -5.44
CA VAL A 21 -0.30 4.47 -4.92
C VAL A 21 0.27 5.70 -4.25
N ARG A 22 -0.42 6.82 -4.39
CA ARG A 22 -0.14 8.03 -3.64
C ARG A 22 -1.07 8.05 -2.44
N ILE A 23 -0.52 8.02 -1.24
CA ILE A 23 -1.28 8.20 0.00
C ILE A 23 -0.83 9.53 0.57
N GLU A 24 -1.79 10.45 0.71
CA GLU A 24 -1.49 11.85 1.01
C GLU A 24 -0.48 12.44 -0.01
N ASN A 25 0.72 12.86 0.44
CA ASN A 25 1.74 13.42 -0.43
C ASN A 25 2.89 12.45 -0.76
N ASN A 26 2.79 11.19 -0.32
CA ASN A 26 3.85 10.18 -0.47
C ASN A 26 3.45 9.07 -1.45
N ALA A 27 4.43 8.59 -2.21
CA ALA A 27 4.26 7.45 -3.09
C ALA A 27 4.68 6.16 -2.37
N HIS A 28 3.84 5.13 -2.48
CA HIS A 28 4.04 3.80 -1.92
C HIS A 28 3.91 2.77 -3.03
N VAL A 29 4.67 1.68 -2.91
CA VAL A 29 4.59 0.51 -3.79
C VAL A 29 4.36 -0.71 -2.92
N MET A 30 3.35 -1.51 -3.27
CA MET A 30 3.02 -2.76 -2.59
C MET A 30 2.44 -3.76 -3.59
N SER A 31 2.31 -5.03 -3.18
CA SER A 31 1.65 -6.02 -4.02
C SER A 31 0.16 -5.69 -4.20
N LEU A 32 -0.43 -6.13 -5.31
CA LEU A 32 -1.86 -5.96 -5.55
C LEU A 32 -2.71 -6.69 -4.48
N GLU A 33 -2.19 -7.79 -3.93
CA GLU A 33 -2.84 -8.51 -2.84
C GLU A 33 -2.87 -7.67 -1.55
N GLU A 34 -1.73 -7.09 -1.14
CA GLU A 34 -1.67 -6.18 0.00
C GLU A 34 -2.57 -4.97 -0.20
N TRP A 35 -2.56 -4.39 -1.40
CA TRP A 35 -3.45 -3.30 -1.75
C TRP A 35 -4.92 -3.66 -1.60
N HIS A 36 -5.33 -4.83 -2.09
CA HIS A 36 -6.70 -5.30 -1.93
C HIS A 36 -7.08 -5.60 -0.47
N LYS A 37 -6.14 -6.09 0.34
CA LYS A 37 -6.33 -6.29 1.78
C LYS A 37 -6.49 -4.95 2.52
N ILE A 38 -5.65 -3.96 2.20
CA ILE A 38 -5.63 -2.68 2.91
C ILE A 38 -6.78 -1.78 2.42
N TYR A 39 -7.03 -1.73 1.10
CA TYR A 39 -7.93 -0.76 0.47
C TYR A 39 -9.03 -1.36 -0.43
N GLY A 40 -8.86 -2.57 -0.95
CA GLY A 40 -9.85 -3.22 -1.84
C GLY A 40 -11.13 -3.68 -1.15
N SER A 41 -11.09 -3.97 0.16
CA SER A 41 -12.28 -4.35 0.94
C SER A 41 -13.01 -3.14 1.51
N ASN A 42 -13.54 -2.25 0.66
CA ASN A 42 -14.68 -1.31 0.86
C ASN A 42 -14.94 -0.71 2.27
N HIS A 43 -13.91 -0.53 3.11
CA HIS A 43 -14.02 -0.08 4.50
C HIS A 43 -13.20 1.20 4.72
N GLN A 44 -13.42 2.20 3.87
CA GLN A 44 -12.83 3.54 4.03
C GLN A 44 -13.13 4.16 5.42
N ASP A 45 -14.22 3.72 6.07
CA ASP A 45 -14.65 4.16 7.39
C ASP A 45 -13.83 3.58 8.56
N LYS A 46 -13.36 2.32 8.46
CA LYS A 46 -12.59 1.67 9.55
C LYS A 46 -11.20 2.28 9.75
N TRP A 47 -10.68 2.93 8.71
CA TRP A 47 -9.34 3.53 8.71
C TRP A 47 -9.33 5.02 9.12
N ALA A 48 -10.47 5.62 9.47
CA ALA A 48 -10.48 6.93 10.14
C ALA A 48 -9.77 6.85 11.51
N THR A 49 -9.77 5.67 12.12
CA THR A 49 -8.92 5.32 13.26
C THR A 49 -7.51 4.99 12.75
N LYS A 50 -6.57 5.91 13.00
CA LYS A 50 -5.10 5.79 12.88
C LYS A 50 -4.66 4.33 12.65
N VAL A 51 -4.30 4.00 11.41
CA VAL A 51 -3.61 2.75 11.09
C VAL A 51 -2.27 2.80 11.80
N ASP A 52 -2.05 1.91 12.76
CA ASP A 52 -0.73 1.77 13.39
C ASP A 52 0.19 0.99 12.43
N TRP A 53 0.90 1.74 11.60
CA TRP A 53 1.88 1.22 10.64
C TRP A 53 3.01 0.44 11.31
N ASN A 54 3.25 0.58 12.63
CA ASN A 54 4.23 -0.22 13.36
C ASN A 54 3.78 -1.67 13.58
N SER A 55 2.47 -1.97 13.44
CA SER A 55 1.96 -3.34 13.54
C SER A 55 2.18 -4.15 12.25
N PHE A 56 2.39 -3.47 11.12
CA PHE A 56 2.77 -4.10 9.86
C PHE A 56 4.27 -4.39 9.88
N THR A 57 4.66 -5.44 10.60
CA THR A 57 5.98 -6.03 10.43
C THR A 57 5.90 -6.95 9.22
N PRO A 58 6.60 -6.68 8.11
CA PRO A 58 6.61 -7.60 6.97
C PRO A 58 7.25 -8.91 7.42
N GLU A 59 6.56 -10.04 7.29
CA GLU A 59 7.10 -11.36 7.65
C GLU A 59 8.29 -11.79 6.75
N GLY A 60 8.64 -11.00 5.74
CA GLY A 60 9.88 -11.12 4.97
C GLY A 60 10.46 -9.73 4.70
N GLY A 61 11.45 -9.32 5.50
CA GLY A 61 12.03 -7.98 5.45
C GLY A 61 12.48 -7.56 4.04
N TYR A 62 11.97 -6.42 3.58
CA TYR A 62 12.57 -5.71 2.45
C TYR A 62 14.00 -5.32 2.84
N LYS A 63 14.99 -5.92 2.15
CA LYS A 63 16.39 -5.49 2.30
C LYS A 63 16.55 -4.16 1.59
N THR A 64 16.41 -3.07 2.33
CA THR A 64 16.84 -1.75 1.86
C THR A 64 18.36 -1.78 1.70
N LYS A 65 18.85 -2.02 0.47
CA LYS A 65 20.23 -1.65 0.13
C LYS A 65 20.27 -0.15 -0.02
N VAL A 66 20.73 0.53 1.02
CA VAL A 66 21.18 1.92 0.94
C VAL A 66 22.56 1.88 0.28
N SER A 67 22.73 2.56 -0.85
CA SER A 67 24.04 2.95 -1.40
C SER A 67 24.34 4.39 -1.00
#